data_AF-A0A7K4AEX1-F1
#
_entry.id   AF-A0A7K4AEX1-F1
#
_cell.length_a   1.000
_cell.length_b   1.000
_cell.length_c   1.000
_cell.angle_alpha   90.00
_cell.angle_beta   90.00
_cell.angle_gamma   90.00
#
_symmetry.space_group_name_H-M   'P 1'
#
loop_
_entity.id
_entity.type
_entity.pdbx_description
1 polymer ?
#
loop_
_entity_poly.entity_id
_entity_poly.type
_entity_poly.pdbx_seq_one_letter_code
_entity_poly.pdbx_strand_id
1 'polypeptide(L)'
;MDTTQAVTEGDIDVQRGLEQAVKAAAMMVTADSQASGKPRIHTSNALTAFKTTLAANLGLDKDTLTPLHGSAMKDAPSFTLMVYNGDNAFSASGARQAHKYAFSDGVLITDMSLPASGFPEKFGVTSNNIFTGGGGSISYTLDMPGCVAVINTSVKKIMGRTPLSPVRSATAKIVCPAGTCGI
;
A
#
# COMPACT_ATOMS: atom_id res chain seq x y z
N MET A 1 25.82 -1.18 23.65
CA MET A 1 25.45 0.00 22.84
C MET A 1 24.50 -0.51 21.75
N ASP A 2 23.44 -1.23 22.12
CA ASP A 2 22.70 -2.12 21.21
C ASP A 2 21.26 -1.67 20.95
N THR A 3 20.84 -0.60 21.62
CA THR A 3 19.41 -0.26 21.74
C THR A 3 18.91 0.62 20.59
N THR A 4 19.80 1.36 19.92
CA THR A 4 19.46 2.13 18.72
C THR A 4 19.27 1.20 17.52
N GLN A 5 20.00 0.08 17.45
CA GLN A 5 19.88 -0.90 16.37
C GLN A 5 18.52 -1.58 16.36
N ALA A 6 18.04 -2.11 17.50
CA ALA A 6 16.76 -2.84 17.54
C ALA A 6 15.52 -1.99 17.17
N VAL A 7 15.51 -0.69 17.52
CA VAL A 7 14.43 0.23 17.10
C VAL A 7 14.51 0.55 15.61
N THR A 8 15.73 0.61 15.07
CA THR A 8 15.96 0.83 13.64
C THR A 8 15.60 -0.42 12.84
N GLU A 9 15.86 -1.62 13.36
CA GLU A 9 15.59 -2.90 12.70
C GLU A 9 14.09 -3.17 12.55
N GLY A 10 13.31 -3.06 13.62
CA GLY A 10 11.85 -3.25 13.53
C GLY A 10 11.17 -2.23 12.61
N ASP A 11 11.72 -1.01 12.52
CA ASP A 11 11.24 0.03 11.63
C ASP A 11 11.61 -0.24 10.15
N ILE A 12 12.83 -0.72 9.91
CA ILE A 12 13.28 -1.17 8.59
C ILE A 12 12.43 -2.35 8.10
N ASP A 13 12.09 -3.28 8.99
CA ASP A 13 11.27 -4.44 8.63
C ASP A 13 9.84 -4.03 8.25
N VAL A 14 9.24 -3.08 8.98
CA VAL A 14 7.93 -2.50 8.61
C VAL A 14 8.00 -1.81 7.26
N GLN A 15 9.04 -1.00 7.03
CA GLN A 15 9.19 -0.30 5.77
C GLN A 15 9.39 -1.27 4.59
N ARG A 16 10.30 -2.24 4.71
CA ARG A 16 10.54 -3.26 3.67
C ARG A 16 9.31 -4.12 3.44
N GLY A 17 8.62 -4.51 4.51
CA GLY A 17 7.39 -5.27 4.46
C GLY A 17 6.28 -4.54 3.69
N LEU A 18 6.14 -3.23 3.94
CA LEU A 18 5.22 -2.36 3.22
C LEU A 18 5.60 -2.21 1.75
N GLU A 19 6.87 -1.93 1.44
CA GLU A 19 7.35 -1.77 0.06
C GLU A 19 7.07 -3.03 -0.79
N GLN A 20 7.32 -4.21 -0.23
CA GLN A 20 6.99 -5.47 -0.89
C GLN A 20 5.49 -5.66 -1.09
N ALA A 21 4.66 -5.30 -0.10
CA ALA A 21 3.21 -5.40 -0.19
C ALA A 21 2.64 -4.45 -1.26
N VAL A 22 3.13 -3.21 -1.33
CA VAL A 22 2.72 -2.23 -2.37
C VAL A 22 3.18 -2.71 -3.75
N LYS A 23 4.37 -3.30 -3.86
CA LYS A 23 4.85 -3.90 -5.11
C LYS A 23 3.96 -5.07 -5.54
N ALA A 24 3.63 -5.99 -4.62
CA ALA A 24 2.72 -7.10 -4.91
C ALA A 24 1.36 -6.59 -5.40
N ALA A 25 0.82 -5.56 -4.75
CA ALA A 25 -0.43 -4.90 -5.17
C ALA A 25 -0.35 -4.33 -6.59
N ALA A 26 0.73 -3.61 -6.92
CA ALA A 26 0.93 -3.01 -8.23
C ALA A 26 1.09 -4.06 -9.36
N MET A 27 1.54 -5.28 -9.03
CA MET A 27 1.70 -6.37 -10.00
C MET A 27 0.39 -7.12 -10.29
N MET A 28 -0.70 -6.82 -9.59
CA MET A 28 -2.01 -7.46 -9.81
C MET A 28 -2.73 -6.85 -11.02
N VAL A 29 -2.18 -7.06 -12.22
CA VAL A 29 -2.72 -6.50 -13.46
C VAL A 29 -3.83 -7.39 -14.04
N THR A 30 -4.87 -6.80 -14.63
CA THR A 30 -5.91 -7.56 -15.34
C THR A 30 -5.35 -8.14 -16.65
N ALA A 31 -5.74 -9.37 -16.99
CA ALA A 31 -5.29 -10.05 -18.20
C ALA A 31 -5.65 -9.27 -19.48
N ASP A 32 -6.85 -8.68 -19.53
CA ASP A 32 -7.31 -7.89 -20.68
C ASP A 32 -6.44 -6.65 -20.92
N SER A 33 -6.08 -5.95 -19.84
CA SER A 33 -5.23 -4.76 -19.93
C SER A 33 -3.79 -5.11 -20.34
N GLN A 34 -3.28 -6.26 -19.89
CA GLN A 34 -2.00 -6.80 -20.32
C GLN A 34 -2.03 -7.17 -21.80
N ALA A 35 -3.07 -7.88 -22.25
CA ALA A 35 -3.25 -8.27 -23.64
C ALA A 35 -3.40 -7.06 -24.58
N SER A 36 -4.00 -5.98 -24.10
CA SER A 36 -4.13 -4.71 -24.83
C SER A 36 -2.85 -3.85 -24.82
N GLY A 37 -1.76 -4.28 -24.18
CA GLY A 37 -0.52 -3.51 -24.06
C GLY A 37 -0.61 -2.26 -23.18
N LYS A 38 -1.70 -2.12 -22.41
CA LYS A 38 -1.99 -1.01 -21.51
C LYS A 38 -2.27 -1.54 -20.11
N PRO A 39 -1.25 -2.03 -19.38
CA PRO A 39 -1.48 -2.74 -18.13
C PRO A 39 -2.17 -1.83 -17.11
N ARG A 40 -3.26 -2.33 -16.51
CA ARG A 40 -4.04 -1.69 -15.43
C ARG A 40 -4.28 -2.65 -14.28
N ILE A 41 -4.15 -2.14 -13.07
CA ILE A 41 -4.20 -2.89 -11.82
C ILE A 41 -5.64 -3.26 -11.49
N HIS A 42 -5.90 -4.54 -11.26
CA HIS A 42 -7.16 -5.01 -10.71
C HIS A 42 -7.27 -4.58 -9.24
N THR A 43 -8.17 -3.65 -8.95
CA THR A 43 -8.24 -2.97 -7.65
C THR A 43 -8.51 -3.90 -6.46
N SER A 44 -9.48 -4.80 -6.55
CA SER A 44 -9.76 -5.77 -5.48
C SER A 44 -8.65 -6.80 -5.28
N ASN A 45 -8.09 -7.36 -6.36
CA ASN A 45 -6.96 -8.29 -6.28
C ASN A 45 -5.72 -7.62 -5.69
N ALA A 46 -5.48 -6.34 -6.01
CA ALA A 46 -4.40 -5.55 -5.43
C ALA A 46 -4.56 -5.41 -3.91
N LEU A 47 -5.77 -5.16 -3.40
CA LEU A 47 -6.03 -5.15 -1.96
C LEU A 47 -5.74 -6.52 -1.32
N THR A 48 -6.21 -7.61 -1.93
CA THR A 48 -5.99 -8.96 -1.42
C THR A 48 -4.50 -9.32 -1.39
N ALA A 49 -3.77 -9.03 -2.47
CA ALA A 49 -2.33 -9.24 -2.54
C ALA A 49 -1.59 -8.38 -1.50
N PHE A 50 -1.96 -7.11 -1.38
CA PHE A 50 -1.40 -6.20 -0.37
C PHE A 50 -1.56 -6.76 1.04
N LYS A 51 -2.79 -7.12 1.45
CA LYS A 51 -3.06 -7.68 2.78
C LYS A 51 -2.27 -8.96 3.02
N THR A 52 -2.24 -9.85 2.04
CA THR A 52 -1.56 -11.15 2.16
C THR A 52 -0.05 -10.98 2.33
N THR A 53 0.58 -10.14 1.50
CA THR A 53 2.02 -9.89 1.59
C THR A 53 2.38 -9.13 2.87
N LEU A 54 1.57 -8.14 3.26
CA LEU A 54 1.79 -7.40 4.50
C LEU A 54 1.69 -8.32 5.72
N ALA A 55 0.68 -9.20 5.74
CA ALA A 55 0.49 -10.16 6.82
C ALA A 55 1.65 -11.16 6.90
N ALA A 56 2.11 -11.69 5.76
CA ALA A 56 3.27 -12.57 5.72
C ALA A 56 4.55 -11.88 6.23
N ASN A 57 4.77 -10.61 5.85
CA ASN A 57 5.96 -9.87 6.19
C ASN A 57 6.00 -9.44 7.66
N LEU A 58 4.86 -9.12 8.26
CA LEU A 58 4.77 -8.63 9.65
C LEU A 58 4.33 -9.70 10.65
N GLY A 59 4.13 -10.94 10.19
CA GLY A 59 3.65 -12.05 11.03
C GLY A 59 2.22 -11.82 11.55
N LEU A 60 1.31 -11.38 10.69
CA LEU A 60 -0.08 -11.11 11.03
C LEU A 60 -0.99 -12.17 10.43
N ASP A 61 -2.20 -12.27 10.96
CA ASP A 61 -3.29 -13.00 10.33
C ASP A 61 -3.71 -12.30 9.03
N LYS A 62 -3.90 -13.05 7.95
CA LYS A 62 -4.19 -12.50 6.61
C LYS A 62 -5.56 -11.79 6.52
N ASP A 63 -6.52 -12.21 7.33
CA ASP A 63 -7.91 -11.78 7.21
C ASP A 63 -8.16 -10.58 8.13
N THR A 64 -7.75 -10.71 9.39
CA THR A 64 -7.96 -9.72 10.45
C THR A 64 -6.79 -8.76 10.65
N LEU A 65 -5.60 -9.08 10.10
CA LEU A 65 -4.33 -8.39 10.37
C LEU A 65 -3.97 -8.34 11.87
N THR A 66 -4.55 -9.24 12.66
CA THR A 66 -4.18 -9.39 14.07
C THR A 66 -2.78 -10.00 14.18
N PRO A 67 -1.92 -9.48 15.07
CA PRO A 67 -0.57 -10.05 15.24
C PRO A 67 -0.61 -11.51 15.71
N LEU A 68 0.09 -12.40 15.00
CA LEU A 68 0.22 -13.80 15.42
C LEU A 68 1.15 -13.92 16.63
N HIS A 69 1.07 -15.06 17.31
CA HIS A 69 1.98 -15.36 18.42
C HIS A 69 3.43 -15.39 17.90
N GLY A 70 4.30 -14.58 18.51
CA GLY A 70 5.67 -14.36 18.04
C GLY A 70 5.87 -13.16 17.11
N SER A 71 4.81 -12.47 16.67
CA SER A 71 4.94 -11.23 15.90
C SER A 71 5.53 -10.08 16.72
N ALA A 72 6.37 -9.28 16.07
CA ALA A 72 6.91 -8.03 16.58
C ALA A 72 5.83 -6.94 16.75
N MET A 73 4.65 -7.09 16.15
CA MET A 73 3.56 -6.11 16.24
C MET A 73 2.78 -6.26 17.54
N LYS A 74 2.44 -5.12 18.17
CA LYS A 74 1.68 -5.05 19.42
C LYS A 74 0.19 -5.11 19.17
N ASP A 75 -0.26 -4.32 18.20
CA ASP A 75 -1.66 -4.09 17.88
C ASP A 75 -1.84 -4.30 16.36
N ALA A 76 -3.08 -4.53 15.92
CA ALA A 76 -3.38 -4.66 14.50
C ALA A 76 -3.04 -3.35 13.76
N PRO A 77 -2.34 -3.40 12.61
CA PRO A 77 -1.95 -2.21 11.90
C PRO A 77 -3.15 -1.57 11.19
N SER A 78 -3.14 -0.25 11.12
CA SER A 78 -4.06 0.52 10.27
C SER A 78 -3.33 0.89 8.98
N PHE A 79 -4.01 0.84 7.84
CA PHE A 79 -3.41 1.24 6.57
C PHE A 79 -4.42 1.93 5.66
N THR A 80 -3.89 2.76 4.77
CA THR A 80 -4.63 3.26 3.60
C THR A 80 -3.86 2.86 2.34
N LEU A 81 -4.54 2.19 1.41
CA LEU A 81 -4.03 1.81 0.09
C LEU A 81 -4.81 2.57 -0.99
N MET A 82 -4.10 3.30 -1.84
CA MET A 82 -4.61 3.93 -3.05
C MET A 82 -4.12 3.15 -4.25
N VAL A 83 -5.02 2.65 -5.07
CA VAL A 83 -4.74 2.07 -6.39
C VAL A 83 -5.15 3.09 -7.44
N TYR A 84 -4.24 3.45 -8.33
CA TYR A 84 -4.48 4.47 -9.35
C TYR A 84 -4.11 3.94 -10.74
N ASN A 85 -5.10 3.91 -11.63
CA ASN A 85 -4.99 3.45 -13.01
C ASN A 85 -5.12 4.58 -14.05
N GLY A 86 -5.49 5.79 -13.62
CA GLY A 86 -5.58 6.98 -14.48
C GLY A 86 -6.83 7.05 -15.36
N ASP A 87 -7.40 5.91 -15.75
CA ASP A 87 -8.59 5.82 -16.61
C ASP A 87 -9.50 4.63 -16.24
N ASN A 88 -10.72 4.61 -16.76
CA ASN A 88 -11.71 3.55 -16.53
C ASN A 88 -11.83 2.53 -17.69
N ALA A 89 -10.87 2.50 -18.63
CA ALA A 89 -10.98 1.72 -19.87
C ALA A 89 -11.14 0.21 -19.61
N PHE A 90 -10.56 -0.29 -18.52
CA PHE A 90 -10.59 -1.70 -18.11
C PHE A 90 -11.42 -1.92 -16.83
N SER A 91 -12.35 -1.02 -16.53
CA SER A 91 -13.19 -1.10 -15.32
C SER A 91 -14.05 -2.38 -15.27
N ALA A 92 -14.49 -2.89 -16.42
CA ALA A 92 -15.27 -4.12 -16.53
C ALA A 92 -14.51 -5.37 -16.06
N SER A 93 -13.18 -5.39 -16.19
CA SER A 93 -12.31 -6.48 -15.71
C SER A 93 -11.77 -6.23 -14.29
N GLY A 94 -12.31 -5.24 -13.57
CA GLY A 94 -11.94 -4.94 -12.18
C GLY A 94 -10.83 -3.88 -12.03
N ALA A 95 -10.29 -3.36 -13.14
CA ALA A 95 -9.34 -2.25 -13.13
C ALA A 95 -10.05 -0.90 -13.13
N ARG A 96 -10.57 -0.51 -11.96
CA ARG A 96 -11.20 0.80 -11.74
C ARG A 96 -10.17 1.92 -11.84
N GLN A 97 -10.61 3.12 -12.21
CA GLN A 97 -9.74 4.28 -12.50
C GLN A 97 -8.86 4.75 -11.34
N ALA A 98 -9.45 4.83 -10.16
CA ALA A 98 -8.78 5.18 -8.92
C ALA A 98 -9.63 4.62 -7.79
N HIS A 99 -8.98 4.00 -6.81
CA HIS A 99 -9.68 3.33 -5.73
C HIS A 99 -8.91 3.45 -4.43
N LYS A 100 -9.59 3.89 -3.38
CA LYS A 100 -9.03 4.02 -2.04
C LYS A 100 -9.63 2.98 -1.12
N TYR A 101 -8.75 2.29 -0.41
CA TYR A 101 -9.06 1.35 0.65
C TYR A 101 -8.45 1.88 1.95
N ALA A 102 -9.22 1.95 3.02
CA ALA A 102 -8.67 2.23 4.35
C ALA A 102 -9.13 1.16 5.33
N PHE A 103 -8.21 0.68 6.13
CA PHE A 103 -8.39 -0.39 7.09
C PHE A 103 -7.92 0.08 8.47
N SER A 104 -8.78 -0.09 9.46
CA SER A 104 -8.53 0.27 10.85
C SER A 104 -9.21 -0.76 11.74
N ASP A 105 -8.60 -1.08 12.87
CA ASP A 105 -9.19 -1.93 13.91
C ASP A 105 -9.69 -3.30 13.39
N GLY A 106 -8.96 -3.89 12.43
CA GLY A 106 -9.30 -5.20 11.88
C GLY A 106 -10.41 -5.18 10.82
N VAL A 107 -10.91 -4.01 10.41
CA VAL A 107 -12.01 -3.87 9.46
C VAL A 107 -11.69 -2.87 8.36
N LEU A 108 -12.22 -3.12 7.15
CA LEU A 108 -12.17 -2.17 6.05
C LEU A 108 -13.18 -1.04 6.31
N ILE A 109 -12.68 0.15 6.65
CA ILE A 109 -13.47 1.35 6.97
C ILE A 109 -13.75 2.23 5.75
N THR A 110 -12.98 2.06 4.66
CA THR A 110 -13.20 2.79 3.41
C THR A 110 -12.99 1.85 2.23
N ASP A 111 -13.97 1.83 1.34
CA ASP A 111 -13.94 1.21 0.02
C ASP A 111 -14.61 2.21 -0.92
N MET A 112 -13.81 3.04 -1.60
CA MET A 112 -14.38 4.07 -2.46
C MET A 112 -13.62 4.23 -3.77
N SER A 113 -14.37 4.41 -4.85
CA SER A 113 -13.82 4.86 -6.12
C SER A 113 -13.62 6.37 -6.10
N LEU A 114 -12.56 6.83 -6.75
CA LEU A 114 -12.22 8.23 -6.89
C LEU A 114 -12.23 8.64 -8.36
N PRO A 115 -12.42 9.93 -8.67
CA PRO A 115 -12.15 10.42 -10.01
C PRO A 115 -10.66 10.26 -10.34
N ALA A 116 -10.35 10.09 -11.64
CA ALA A 116 -8.99 10.05 -12.13
C ALA A 116 -8.81 11.09 -13.25
N SER A 117 -7.62 11.68 -13.32
CA SER A 117 -7.23 12.75 -14.25
C SER A 117 -6.24 12.28 -15.31
N GLY A 118 -6.00 10.98 -15.42
CA GLY A 118 -4.90 10.43 -16.22
C GLY A 118 -3.55 10.53 -15.52
N PHE A 119 -2.48 10.54 -16.30
CA PHE A 119 -1.10 10.61 -15.82
C PHE A 119 -0.38 11.86 -16.37
N PRO A 120 0.56 12.45 -15.62
CA PRO A 120 0.95 12.10 -14.24
C PRO A 120 -0.03 12.66 -13.19
N GLU A 121 -0.20 11.95 -12.08
CA GLU A 121 -1.03 12.35 -10.94
C GLU A 121 -0.19 12.46 -9.66
N LYS A 122 -0.52 13.44 -8.81
CA LYS A 122 0.19 13.68 -7.53
C LYS A 122 -0.66 13.23 -6.36
N PHE A 123 -0.02 12.54 -5.43
CA PHE A 123 -0.63 12.06 -4.20
C PHE A 123 0.03 12.68 -2.99
N GLY A 124 -0.80 13.23 -2.12
CA GLY A 124 -0.45 13.65 -0.78
C GLY A 124 -0.63 12.54 0.24
N VAL A 125 0.37 12.28 1.05
CA VAL A 125 0.32 11.28 2.12
C VAL A 125 0.44 11.96 3.48
N THR A 126 -0.51 11.63 4.36
CA THR A 126 -0.50 11.99 5.79
C THR A 126 -0.37 10.73 6.63
N SER A 127 -0.35 10.87 7.96
CA SER A 127 -0.15 9.75 8.88
C SER A 127 -1.10 8.58 8.68
N ASN A 128 -2.35 8.86 8.30
CA ASN A 128 -3.41 7.86 8.24
C ASN A 128 -4.21 7.88 6.93
N ASN A 129 -3.88 8.75 5.96
CA ASN A 129 -4.70 8.93 4.76
C ASN A 129 -3.87 9.34 3.55
N ILE A 130 -4.48 9.17 2.37
CA ILE A 130 -3.92 9.54 1.07
C ILE A 130 -4.93 10.40 0.33
N PHE A 131 -4.47 11.52 -0.21
CA PHE A 131 -5.27 12.49 -0.96
C PHE A 131 -4.72 12.66 -2.37
N THR A 132 -5.61 12.93 -3.32
CA THR A 132 -5.26 13.36 -4.68
C THR A 132 -4.96 14.86 -4.70
N GLY A 133 -4.05 15.29 -5.55
CA GLY A 133 -3.48 16.64 -5.51
C GLY A 133 -2.31 16.68 -4.52
N GLY A 134 -1.14 17.10 -4.99
CA GLY A 134 0.07 17.15 -4.17
C GLY A 134 -0.13 18.04 -2.94
N GLY A 135 -0.05 17.46 -1.75
CA GLY A 135 -0.20 18.17 -0.49
C GLY A 135 -0.28 17.19 0.70
N GLY A 136 0.52 17.39 1.73
CA GLY A 136 0.68 16.44 2.83
C GLY A 136 2.10 16.48 3.38
N SER A 137 2.42 15.60 4.33
CA SER A 137 3.78 15.49 4.89
C SER A 137 4.76 14.90 3.87
N ILE A 138 4.25 14.01 3.00
CA ILE A 138 5.00 13.36 1.93
C ILE A 138 4.18 13.45 0.65
N SER A 139 4.83 13.65 -0.49
CA SER A 139 4.18 13.68 -1.80
C SER A 139 4.79 12.65 -2.75
N TYR A 140 3.94 11.87 -3.43
CA TYR A 140 4.35 10.95 -4.49
C TYR A 140 3.76 11.38 -5.84
N THR A 141 4.47 11.11 -6.92
CA THR A 141 3.95 11.33 -8.29
C THR A 141 3.91 10.01 -9.03
N LEU A 142 2.73 9.65 -9.54
CA LEU A 142 2.52 8.50 -10.41
C LEU A 142 2.40 8.97 -11.85
N ASP A 143 3.33 8.54 -12.69
CA ASP A 143 3.37 8.74 -14.14
C ASP A 143 2.82 7.53 -14.91
N MET A 144 2.58 6.43 -14.20
CA MET A 144 2.02 5.18 -14.71
C MET A 144 1.10 4.56 -13.66
N PRO A 145 0.25 3.59 -14.04
CA PRO A 145 -0.59 2.87 -13.09
C PRO A 145 0.23 2.32 -11.92
N GLY A 146 -0.28 2.52 -10.71
CA GLY A 146 0.48 2.24 -9.50
C GLY A 146 -0.35 2.25 -8.24
N CYS A 147 0.33 1.97 -7.14
CA CYS A 147 -0.21 1.97 -5.80
C CYS A 147 0.58 2.91 -4.90
N VAL A 148 -0.12 3.56 -3.97
CA VAL A 148 0.46 4.31 -2.86
C VAL A 148 -0.17 3.74 -1.59
N ALA A 149 0.64 3.40 -0.59
CA ALA A 149 0.13 2.97 0.69
C ALA A 149 0.79 3.72 1.84
N VAL A 150 0.04 3.89 2.91
CA VAL A 150 0.54 4.33 4.21
C VAL A 150 0.06 3.36 5.27
N ILE A 151 0.95 3.00 6.18
CA ILE A 151 0.66 2.14 7.32
C ILE A 151 1.02 2.87 8.60
N ASN A 152 0.15 2.72 9.59
CA ASN A 152 0.36 3.14 10.95
C ASN A 152 0.32 1.88 11.83
N THR A 153 1.43 1.61 12.52
CA THR A 153 1.61 0.41 13.34
C THR A 153 2.10 0.76 14.72
N SER A 154 1.84 -0.12 15.69
CA SER A 154 2.44 -0.07 17.02
C SER A 154 3.26 -1.33 17.22
N VAL A 155 4.57 -1.17 17.42
CA VAL A 155 5.52 -2.30 17.60
C VAL A 155 5.61 -2.65 19.10
N LYS A 156 5.72 -3.95 19.45
CA LYS A 156 5.89 -4.39 20.84
C LYS A 156 7.18 -3.79 21.41
N LYS A 157 7.08 -3.17 22.58
CA LYS A 157 8.25 -2.68 23.32
C LYS A 157 9.14 -3.84 23.71
N ILE A 158 10.44 -3.63 23.61
CA ILE A 158 11.43 -4.24 24.50
C ILE A 158 11.56 -3.30 25.71
N MET A 159 11.48 -3.83 26.93
CA MET A 159 11.18 -3.12 28.19
C MET A 159 11.76 -1.69 28.34
N GLY A 160 10.92 -0.73 28.75
CA GLY A 160 11.36 0.53 29.40
C GLY A 160 11.09 1.88 28.69
N ARG A 161 10.62 1.95 27.44
CA ARG A 161 10.40 3.25 26.74
C ARG A 161 9.12 3.34 25.94
N THR A 162 8.48 4.50 25.92
CA THR A 162 7.16 4.84 25.30
C THR A 162 6.94 4.20 23.93
N PRO A 163 5.72 3.70 23.61
CA PRO A 163 5.45 3.13 22.29
C PRO A 163 5.76 4.16 21.20
N LEU A 164 6.56 3.77 20.21
CA LEU A 164 6.70 4.52 18.97
C LEU A 164 5.69 3.92 17.99
N SER A 165 4.82 4.76 17.43
CA SER A 165 3.91 4.38 16.35
C SER A 165 4.47 4.94 15.04
N PRO A 166 5.41 4.24 14.37
CA PRO A 166 5.98 4.72 13.13
C PRO A 166 4.91 4.70 12.03
N VAL A 167 4.72 5.87 11.41
CA VAL A 167 3.99 6.00 10.15
C VAL A 167 4.99 5.73 9.02
N ARG A 168 4.70 4.76 8.15
CA ARG A 168 5.51 4.49 6.96
C ARG A 168 4.64 4.55 5.72
N SER A 169 5.19 5.09 4.64
CA SER A 169 4.52 5.14 3.34
C SER A 169 5.42 4.61 2.25
N ALA A 170 4.82 3.95 1.27
CA ALA A 170 5.51 3.42 0.11
C ALA A 170 4.66 3.60 -1.15
N THR A 171 5.33 3.61 -2.29
CA THR A 171 4.68 3.63 -3.60
C THR A 171 5.34 2.61 -4.52
N ALA A 172 4.54 1.98 -5.37
CA ALA A 172 5.02 1.15 -6.47
C ALA A 172 4.23 1.45 -7.73
N LYS A 173 4.88 1.27 -8.87
CA LYS A 173 4.29 1.47 -10.21
C LYS A 173 4.46 0.19 -11.00
N ILE A 174 3.60 -0.02 -11.99
CA ILE A 174 3.84 -1.09 -12.96
C ILE A 174 5.15 -0.78 -13.68
N VAL A 175 6.07 -1.74 -13.68
CA VAL A 175 7.31 -1.69 -14.47
C VAL A 175 7.16 -2.65 -15.63
N CYS A 176 7.22 -2.12 -16.85
CA CYS A 176 7.07 -2.92 -18.05
C CYS A 176 8.44 -3.48 -18.49
N PRO A 177 8.57 -4.78 -18.81
CA PRO A 177 9.87 -5.40 -19.11
C PRO A 177 10.66 -4.75 -20.26
N ALA A 178 9.97 -4.00 -21.14
CA ALA A 178 10.55 -3.33 -22.30
C ALA A 178 10.75 -1.81 -22.12
N GLY A 179 10.56 -1.25 -20.92
CA GLY A 179 10.81 0.17 -20.64
C GLY A 179 9.77 1.16 -21.17
N THR A 180 8.82 0.73 -22.00
CA THR A 180 7.68 1.55 -22.45
C THR A 180 6.38 0.79 -22.27
N CYS A 181 5.49 1.33 -21.44
CA CYS A 181 4.09 0.96 -21.46
C CYS A 181 3.32 2.07 -22.16
N GLY A 182 2.49 1.70 -23.14
CA GLY A 182 1.56 2.63 -23.75
C GLY A 182 0.60 3.10 -22.67
N ILE A 183 0.71 4.37 -22.26
CA ILE A 183 -0.28 5.04 -21.42
C ILE A 183 -1.54 5.27 -22.26
#